data_AF-A0A843CIM0-F1
#
_entry.id   AF-A0A843CIM0-F1
#
_cell.length_a   1.000
_cell.length_b   1.000
_cell.length_c   1.000
_cell.angle_alpha   90.00
_cell.angle_beta   90.00
_cell.angle_gamma   90.00
#
_symmetry.space_group_name_H-M   'P 1'
#
loop_
_entity.id
_entity.type
_entity.pdbx_description
1 polymer ?
#
loop_
_entity_poly.entity_id
_entity_poly.type
_entity_poly.pdbx_seq_one_letter_code
_entity_poly.pdbx_strand_id
1 'polypeptide(L)'
;MEAPQSGFGISEGLDRSFNFAEVFQLVKKSVKTSLGKRRTGLMLGLADLPEYIGAFHQMGSNFIVMNRSLLEQVTHLAKDRRYLNA
;
A
#
# COMPACT_ATOMS: atom_id res chain seq x y z
N MET A 1 17.74 -17.06 22.55
CA MET A 1 18.08 -17.16 21.12
C MET A 1 17.03 -16.35 20.37
N GLU A 2 17.26 -15.05 20.20
CA GLU A 2 16.35 -14.21 19.41
C GLU A 2 16.55 -14.55 17.92
N ALA A 3 15.45 -14.80 17.22
CA ALA A 3 15.46 -15.05 15.79
C ALA A 3 16.01 -13.82 15.06
N PRO A 4 16.77 -13.99 13.96
CA PRO A 4 17.33 -12.87 13.23
C PRO A 4 16.19 -11.98 12.72
N GLN A 5 16.25 -10.68 13.05
CA GLN A 5 15.37 -9.67 12.48
C GLN A 5 15.78 -9.41 11.02
N SER A 6 15.60 -10.38 10.12
CA SER A 6 15.86 -10.21 8.69
C SER A 6 14.63 -9.62 7.99
N GLY A 7 14.19 -8.45 8.46
CA GLY A 7 13.19 -7.65 7.75
C GLY A 7 13.91 -6.55 6.98
N PHE A 8 13.82 -6.56 5.65
CA PHE A 8 14.30 -5.46 4.81
C PHE A 8 13.82 -4.10 5.35
N GLY A 9 14.66 -3.07 5.22
CA GLY A 9 14.29 -1.68 5.52
C GLY A 9 13.11 -1.23 4.67
N ILE A 10 12.40 -0.17 5.09
CA ILE A 10 11.17 0.27 4.38
C ILE A 10 11.45 0.54 2.89
N SER A 11 12.55 1.25 2.58
CA SER A 11 12.92 1.54 1.18
C SER A 11 13.19 0.27 0.36
N GLU A 12 13.94 -0.69 0.90
CA GLU A 12 14.24 -1.92 0.18
C GLU A 12 12.99 -2.82 0.03
N GLY A 13 12.13 -2.83 1.06
CA GLY A 13 10.83 -3.49 0.99
C GLY A 13 9.95 -2.90 -0.12
N LEU A 14 10.03 -1.60 -0.35
CA LEU A 14 9.28 -0.92 -1.42
C LEU A 14 9.80 -1.34 -2.79
N ASP A 15 11.12 -1.32 -2.99
CA ASP A 15 11.78 -1.73 -4.24
C ASP A 15 11.49 -3.22 -4.61
N ARG A 16 11.31 -4.06 -3.59
CA ARG A 16 11.05 -5.50 -3.73
C ARG A 16 9.58 -5.88 -3.79
N SER A 17 8.64 -4.99 -3.47
CA SER A 17 7.21 -5.35 -3.48
C SER A 17 6.71 -5.62 -4.90
N PHE A 18 5.96 -6.70 -5.11
CA PHE A 18 5.47 -7.14 -6.42
C PHE A 18 3.99 -6.83 -6.66
N ASN A 19 3.25 -6.48 -5.61
CA ASN A 19 1.81 -6.23 -5.69
C ASN A 19 1.36 -5.20 -4.63
N PHE A 20 0.15 -4.68 -4.81
CA PHE A 20 -0.43 -3.67 -3.92
C PHE A 20 -0.60 -4.16 -2.47
N ALA A 21 -0.79 -5.48 -2.26
CA ALA A 21 -0.94 -6.01 -0.91
C ALA A 21 0.37 -5.92 -0.13
N GLU A 22 1.50 -6.23 -0.77
CA GLU A 22 2.84 -6.10 -0.17
C GLU A 22 3.18 -4.65 0.16
N VAL A 23 2.94 -3.74 -0.79
CA VAL A 23 3.09 -2.28 -0.57
C VAL A 23 2.22 -1.83 0.61
N PHE A 24 0.98 -2.30 0.70
CA PHE A 24 0.08 -1.94 1.80
C PHE A 24 0.55 -2.48 3.16
N GLN A 25 1.14 -3.68 3.21
CA GLN A 25 1.75 -4.19 4.44
C GLN A 25 2.94 -3.33 4.86
N LEU A 26 3.75 -2.91 3.90
CA LEU A 26 4.88 -2.03 4.14
C LEU A 26 4.44 -0.66 4.68
N VAL A 27 3.39 -0.08 4.12
CA VAL A 27 2.76 1.16 4.64
C VAL A 27 2.30 0.97 6.07
N LYS A 28 1.60 -0.13 6.39
CA LYS A 28 1.17 -0.42 7.78
C LYS A 28 2.35 -0.56 8.74
N LYS A 29 3.43 -1.21 8.31
CA LYS A 29 4.68 -1.32 9.08
C LYS A 29 5.29 0.07 9.32
N SER A 30 5.42 0.86 8.25
CA SER A 30 5.96 2.22 8.28
C SER A 30 5.19 3.11 9.26
N VAL A 31 3.86 3.17 9.15
CA VAL A 31 2.98 3.93 10.05
C VAL A 31 3.13 3.49 11.52
N LYS A 32 3.22 2.18 11.77
CA LYS A 32 3.47 1.67 13.12
C LYS A 32 4.80 2.15 13.67
N THR A 33 5.86 2.10 12.87
CA THR A 33 7.22 2.48 13.29
C THR A 33 7.41 3.99 13.42
N SER A 34 6.81 4.80 12.55
CA SER A 34 7.00 6.25 12.51
C SER A 34 6.02 7.01 13.40
N LEU A 35 4.77 6.55 13.50
CA LEU A 35 3.72 7.25 14.25
C LEU A 35 3.27 6.51 15.51
N GLY A 36 3.73 5.27 15.73
CA GLY A 36 3.26 4.44 16.85
C GLY A 36 1.76 4.07 16.74
N LYS A 37 1.15 4.28 15.57
CA LYS A 37 -0.29 4.02 15.34
C LYS A 37 -0.51 2.75 14.54
N ARG A 38 -1.63 2.09 14.79
CA ARG A 38 -2.09 0.92 14.03
C ARG A 38 -3.60 0.81 14.16
N ARG A 39 -4.27 0.35 13.09
CA ARG A 39 -5.68 -0.08 13.13
C ARG A 39 -5.76 -1.57 12.81
N THR A 40 -6.33 -2.36 13.71
CA THR A 40 -6.55 -3.80 13.48
C THR A 40 -7.61 -3.98 12.40
N GLY A 41 -7.40 -4.93 11.49
CA GLY A 41 -8.38 -5.25 10.45
C GLY A 41 -8.45 -4.24 9.30
N LEU A 42 -7.55 -3.24 9.24
CA LEU A 42 -7.50 -2.32 8.11
C LEU A 42 -7.13 -3.07 6.82
N MET A 43 -7.97 -2.90 5.79
CA MET A 43 -7.88 -3.54 4.48
C MET A 43 -7.82 -2.52 3.35
N LEU A 44 -7.19 -2.91 2.25
CA LEU A 44 -7.16 -2.17 1.00
C LEU A 44 -8.05 -2.89 -0.02
N GLY A 45 -9.08 -2.20 -0.50
CA GLY A 45 -9.97 -2.68 -1.55
C GLY A 45 -9.69 -1.97 -2.87
N LEU A 46 -9.92 -2.65 -4.00
CA LEU A 46 -9.86 -2.08 -5.34
C LEU A 46 -11.26 -2.14 -5.96
N ALA A 47 -11.79 -0.99 -6.35
CA ALA A 47 -13.08 -0.89 -7.04
C ALA A 47 -12.99 0.13 -8.18
N ASP A 48 -13.84 0.00 -9.19
CA ASP A 48 -13.96 1.02 -10.22
C ASP A 48 -14.75 2.21 -9.64
N LEU A 49 -14.10 3.36 -9.60
CA LEU A 49 -14.65 4.61 -9.06
C LEU A 49 -14.67 5.67 -10.17
N PRO A 50 -15.45 6.76 -10.03
CA PRO A 50 -15.35 7.89 -10.94
C PRO A 50 -13.90 8.36 -11.10
N GLU A 51 -13.49 8.74 -12.32
CA GLU A 51 -12.09 9.05 -12.66
C GLU A 51 -11.48 10.18 -11.83
N TYR A 52 -12.30 11.08 -11.29
CA TYR A 52 -11.83 12.16 -10.41
C TYR A 52 -11.63 11.72 -8.96
N ILE A 53 -11.91 10.46 -8.62
CA ILE A 53 -11.71 9.87 -7.28
C ILE A 53 -10.59 8.84 -7.35
N GLY A 54 -9.43 9.17 -6.78
CA GLY A 54 -8.29 8.25 -6.67
C GLY A 54 -8.49 7.16 -5.61
N ALA A 55 -9.08 7.53 -4.48
CA ALA A 55 -9.40 6.63 -3.38
C ALA A 55 -10.40 7.27 -2.42
N PHE A 56 -11.05 6.48 -1.58
CA PHE A 56 -11.81 6.98 -0.43
C PHE A 56 -11.69 6.07 0.78
N HIS A 57 -11.99 6.63 1.95
CA HIS A 57 -12.13 5.93 3.21
C HIS A 57 -13.42 6.37 3.88
N GLN A 58 -14.34 5.43 4.12
CA GLN A 58 -15.56 5.75 4.86
C GLN A 58 -15.24 5.92 6.36
N MET A 59 -15.74 6.99 6.95
CA MET A 59 -15.61 7.24 8.39
C MET A 59 -16.17 6.07 9.19
N GLY A 60 -15.42 5.61 10.19
CA GLY A 60 -15.79 4.45 11.03
C GLY A 60 -15.53 3.07 10.39
N SER A 61 -15.04 3.00 9.15
CA SER A 61 -14.73 1.73 8.49
C SER A 61 -13.29 1.27 8.71
N ASN A 62 -13.00 0.04 8.27
CA ASN A 62 -11.65 -0.52 8.17
C ASN A 62 -11.16 -0.63 6.72
N PHE A 63 -11.83 0.01 5.76
CA PHE A 63 -11.47 -0.10 4.35
C PHE A 63 -10.95 1.23 3.81
N ILE A 64 -9.82 1.16 3.13
CA ILE A 64 -9.43 2.15 2.13
C ILE A 64 -9.77 1.53 0.79
N VAL A 65 -10.55 2.22 -0.04
CA VAL A 65 -10.90 1.75 -1.38
C VAL A 65 -10.17 2.63 -2.38
N MET A 66 -9.27 2.03 -3.17
CA MET A 66 -8.56 2.69 -4.26
C MET A 66 -9.30 2.46 -5.57
N ASN A 67 -9.18 3.43 -6.48
CA ASN A 67 -9.72 3.33 -7.83
C ASN A 67 -8.86 2.36 -8.67
N ARG A 68 -9.46 1.22 -9.03
CA ARG A 68 -8.80 0.19 -9.83
C ARG A 68 -8.44 0.70 -11.22
N SER A 69 -9.37 1.33 -11.92
CA SER A 69 -9.15 1.77 -13.30
C SER A 69 -8.05 2.83 -13.39
N LEU A 70 -7.93 3.72 -12.40
CA LEU A 70 -6.82 4.67 -12.33
C LEU A 70 -5.48 3.97 -12.01
N LEU A 71 -5.48 3.01 -11.08
CA LEU A 71 -4.27 2.24 -10.77
C LEU A 71 -3.78 1.43 -11.98
N GLU A 72 -4.68 0.84 -12.76
CA GLU A 72 -4.35 0.13 -13.99
C GLU A 72 -3.73 1.07 -15.03
N GLN A 73 -4.29 2.27 -15.21
CA GLN A 73 -3.72 3.30 -16.09
C GLN A 73 -2.30 3.70 -15.65
N VAL A 74 -2.10 3.98 -14.36
CA VAL A 74 -0.78 4.30 -13.81
C VAL A 74 0.19 3.13 -14.00
N THR A 75 -0.27 1.90 -13.80
CA THR A 75 0.54 0.68 -14.00
C THR A 75 0.98 0.54 -15.46
N HIS A 76 0.12 0.87 -16.43
CA HIS A 76 0.45 0.83 -17.85
C HIS A 76 1.43 1.94 -18.27
N LEU A 77 1.41 3.08 -17.57
CA LEU A 77 2.31 4.20 -17.85
C LEU A 77 3.67 4.09 -17.13
N ALA A 78 3.74 3.27 -16.07
CA ALA A 78 4.94 3.12 -15.28
C ALA A 78 6.08 2.50 -16.11
N LYS A 79 7.25 3.15 -16.07
CA LYS A 79 8.44 2.70 -16.80
C LYS A 79 8.99 1.37 -16.27
N ASP A 80 8.92 1.21 -14.95
CA ASP A 80 9.35 0.03 -14.24
C ASP A 80 8.59 -0.08 -12.91
N ARG A 81 8.76 -1.23 -12.23
CA ARG A 81 8.10 -1.51 -10.96
C ARG A 81 8.53 -0.57 -9.84
N ARG A 82 9.78 -0.11 -9.85
CA ARG A 82 10.28 0.80 -8.82
C ARG A 82 9.55 2.14 -8.91
N TYR A 83 9.35 2.63 -10.12
CA TYR A 83 8.56 3.83 -10.40
C TYR A 83 7.10 3.66 -9.96
N LEU A 84 6.50 2.49 -10.18
CA LEU A 84 5.13 2.21 -9.75
C LEU A 84 4.98 2.17 -8.21
N ASN A 85 5.99 1.67 -7.50
CA ASN A 85 5.94 1.53 -6.05
C ASN A 85 6.27 2.82 -5.28
N ALA A 86 6.89 3.82 -5.93
CA ALA A 86 7.44 5.01 -5.30
C ALA A 86 6.42 6.11 -4.98
#